data_AF-A0A6C0B796-F1
#
_entry.id   AF-A0A6C0B796-F1
#
_cell.length_a   1.000
_cell.length_b   1.000
_cell.length_c   1.000
_cell.angle_alpha   90.00
_cell.angle_beta   90.00
_cell.angle_gamma   90.00
#
_symmetry.space_group_name_H-M   'P 1'
#
loop_
_entity.id
_entity.type
_entity.pdbx_description
1 polymer ?
#
loop_
_entity_poly.entity_id
_entity_poly.type
_entity_poly.pdbx_seq_one_letter_code
_entity_poly.pdbx_strand_id
1 'polypeptide(L)'
;MENKKDFHYVLSMGDYKLEDTIERINHITFLIGRTGKYTHTLSFDKPVTEKHAISEVEKYLSEYSTEEYYLKIKDDLYIHDDDKYYPVEKKQRYIFIMESCYLEIINYISYNHVMIECGS
;
A
#
# COMPACT_ATOMS: atom_id res chain seq x y z
N MET A 1 -22.87 0.36 -7.46
CA MET A 1 -22.14 1.06 -6.38
C MET A 1 -21.03 0.14 -5.95
N GLU A 2 -19.78 0.44 -6.30
CA GLU A 2 -18.64 -0.28 -5.73
C GLU A 2 -18.62 0.00 -4.23
N ASN A 3 -18.62 -1.06 -3.42
CA ASN A 3 -18.30 -0.94 -2.00
C ASN A 3 -16.86 -0.42 -1.93
N LYS A 4 -16.69 0.90 -1.80
CA LYS A 4 -15.42 1.47 -1.34
C LYS A 4 -15.21 0.92 0.06
N LYS A 5 -14.30 -0.06 0.18
CA LYS A 5 -13.71 -0.36 1.48
C LYS A 5 -12.86 0.86 1.82
N ASP A 6 -13.16 1.49 2.93
CA ASP A 6 -12.46 2.70 3.35
C ASP A 6 -11.06 2.30 3.84
N PHE A 7 -10.02 2.88 3.24
CA PHE A 7 -8.67 2.83 3.81
C PHE A 7 -8.64 3.78 5.00
N HIS A 8 -8.13 3.31 6.13
CA HIS A 8 -7.91 4.14 7.30
C HIS A 8 -6.43 4.51 7.38
N TYR A 9 -6.18 5.81 7.48
CA TYR A 9 -4.84 6.35 7.57
C TYR A 9 -4.53 6.74 9.00
N VAL A 10 -3.42 6.22 9.52
CA VAL A 10 -2.81 6.75 10.74
C VAL A 10 -1.53 7.44 10.31
N LEU A 11 -1.57 8.77 10.30
CA LEU A 11 -0.39 9.56 10.02
C LEU A 11 0.49 9.53 11.26
N SER A 12 1.73 9.07 11.12
CA SER A 12 2.70 8.97 12.23
C SER A 12 3.00 10.34 12.89
N MET A 13 2.63 11.44 12.21
CA MET A 13 2.77 12.81 12.68
C MET A 13 1.50 13.41 13.31
N GLY A 14 0.52 12.60 13.70
CA GLY A 14 -0.70 13.08 14.37
C GLY A 14 -1.66 13.78 13.41
N ASP A 15 -1.96 15.06 13.65
CA ASP A 15 -2.93 15.87 12.87
C ASP A 15 -2.43 16.30 11.47
N TYR A 16 -1.41 15.64 10.94
CA TYR A 16 -0.92 15.91 9.60
C TYR A 16 -2.07 15.72 8.59
N LYS A 17 -2.06 16.52 7.52
CA LYS A 17 -2.99 16.36 6.40
C LYS A 17 -2.16 16.15 5.16
N LEU A 18 -2.56 15.17 4.35
CA LEU A 18 -1.90 14.90 3.08
C LEU A 18 -1.90 16.15 2.22
N GLU A 19 -0.72 16.52 1.72
CA GLU A 19 -0.56 17.65 0.82
C GLU A 19 -1.25 17.38 -0.53
N ASP A 20 -2.11 18.30 -0.97
CA ASP A 20 -2.94 18.16 -2.18
C ASP A 20 -2.77 19.32 -3.18
N THR A 21 -1.81 20.19 -2.96
CA THR A 21 -1.58 21.37 -3.83
C THR A 21 -0.20 21.39 -4.48
N ILE A 22 0.79 20.74 -3.86
CA ILE A 22 2.18 20.77 -4.34
C ILE A 22 2.51 19.49 -5.11
N GLU A 23 2.67 19.61 -6.42
CA GLU A 23 3.10 18.53 -7.31
C GLU A 23 4.63 18.39 -7.31
N ARG A 24 5.13 17.38 -6.60
CA ARG A 24 6.59 17.17 -6.44
C ARG A 24 7.02 15.72 -6.32
N ILE A 25 6.07 14.79 -6.24
CA ILE A 25 6.35 13.37 -6.04
C ILE A 25 6.47 12.69 -7.39
N ASN A 26 7.64 12.15 -7.70
CA ASN A 26 7.89 11.40 -8.94
C ASN A 26 7.78 9.89 -8.73
N HIS A 27 7.88 9.42 -7.50
CA HIS A 27 7.63 8.03 -7.14
C HIS A 27 7.27 7.92 -5.65
N ILE A 28 6.58 6.85 -5.30
CA ILE A 28 6.25 6.46 -3.93
C ILE A 28 6.64 5.00 -3.73
N THR A 29 7.41 4.74 -2.67
CA THR A 29 7.81 3.39 -2.28
C THR A 29 7.02 3.01 -1.04
N PHE A 30 6.58 1.76 -0.95
CA PHE A 30 5.88 1.26 0.22
C PHE A 30 6.18 -0.18 0.51
N LEU A 31 6.04 -0.56 1.77
CA LEU A 31 6.23 -1.93 2.21
C LEU A 31 5.02 -2.80 1.81
N ILE A 32 5.30 -4.04 1.41
CA ILE A 32 4.33 -5.09 1.10
C ILE A 32 4.73 -6.39 1.81
N GLY A 33 3.76 -7.28 1.98
CA GLY A 33 3.89 -8.46 2.84
C GLY A 33 3.52 -8.16 4.30
N ARG A 34 3.29 -9.20 5.10
CA ARG A 34 2.75 -9.04 6.46
C ARG A 34 3.68 -8.24 7.36
N THR A 35 4.97 -8.52 7.31
CA THR A 35 5.96 -7.84 8.16
C THR A 35 6.59 -6.63 7.47
N GLY A 36 6.12 -6.30 6.25
CA GLY A 36 6.71 -5.27 5.42
C GLY A 36 8.09 -5.66 4.88
N LYS A 37 8.39 -6.95 4.75
CA LYS A 37 9.71 -7.45 4.29
C LYS A 37 10.06 -6.99 2.88
N TYR A 38 9.05 -6.78 2.04
CA TYR A 38 9.20 -6.44 0.64
C TYR A 38 8.80 -5.00 0.38
N THR A 39 9.29 -4.43 -0.72
CA THR A 39 8.87 -3.11 -1.17
C THR A 39 8.25 -3.15 -2.57
N HIS A 40 7.43 -2.14 -2.84
CA HIS A 40 6.90 -1.81 -4.15
C HIS A 40 7.05 -0.31 -4.40
N THR A 41 7.34 0.08 -5.63
CA THR A 41 7.49 1.49 -6.01
C THR A 41 6.59 1.79 -7.20
N LEU A 42 5.71 2.76 -7.04
CA LEU A 42 4.97 3.36 -8.15
C LEU A 42 5.75 4.58 -8.64
N SER A 43 5.98 4.66 -9.95
CA SER A 43 6.62 5.81 -10.59
C SER A 43 5.58 6.59 -11.40
N PHE A 44 5.71 7.91 -11.42
CA PHE A 44 4.81 8.81 -12.10
C PHE A 44 5.53 9.53 -13.25
N ASP A 45 4.90 9.60 -14.42
CA ASP A 45 5.46 10.28 -15.61
C ASP A 45 5.64 11.79 -15.40
N LYS A 46 4.87 12.36 -14.46
CA LYS A 46 4.95 13.76 -14.04
C LYS A 46 4.89 13.81 -12.51
N PRO A 47 5.46 14.86 -11.88
CA PRO A 47 5.30 15.08 -10.45
C PRO A 47 3.81 15.15 -10.06
N VAL A 48 3.44 14.52 -8.96
CA VAL A 48 2.07 14.52 -8.42
C VAL A 48 2.04 15.02 -6.97
N THR A 49 0.85 15.29 -6.45
CA THR A 49 0.63 15.63 -5.03
C THR A 49 0.76 14.41 -4.13
N GLU A 50 0.93 14.62 -2.82
CA GLU A 50 0.98 13.53 -1.84
C GLU A 50 -0.33 12.75 -1.80
N LYS A 51 -1.46 13.46 -1.75
CA LYS A 51 -2.78 12.83 -1.80
C LYS A 51 -2.98 11.99 -3.06
N HIS A 52 -2.52 12.49 -4.22
CA HIS A 52 -2.61 11.72 -5.46
C HIS A 52 -1.73 10.46 -5.40
N ALA A 53 -0.46 10.58 -4.99
CA ALA A 53 0.44 9.45 -4.87
C ALA A 53 -0.11 8.37 -3.92
N ILE A 54 -0.69 8.77 -2.79
CA ILE A 54 -1.31 7.87 -1.83
C ILE A 54 -2.56 7.21 -2.42
N SER A 55 -3.40 7.94 -3.15
CA SER A 55 -4.56 7.35 -3.80
C SER A 55 -4.19 6.31 -4.86
N GLU A 56 -3.06 6.48 -5.56
CA GLU A 56 -2.54 5.45 -6.47
C GLU A 56 -2.05 4.20 -5.72
N VAL A 57 -1.50 4.35 -4.51
CA VAL A 57 -1.18 3.20 -3.64
C VAL A 57 -2.46 2.48 -3.19
N GLU A 58 -3.51 3.20 -2.79
CA GLU A 58 -4.82 2.58 -2.45
C GLU A 58 -5.37 1.76 -3.62
N LYS A 59 -5.32 2.32 -4.83
CA LYS A 59 -5.78 1.63 -6.05
C LYS A 59 -4.97 0.36 -6.27
N TYR A 60 -3.65 0.45 -6.23
CA TYR A 60 -2.77 -0.70 -6.35
C TYR A 60 -3.10 -1.79 -5.31
N LEU A 61 -3.34 -1.41 -4.06
CA LEU A 61 -3.65 -2.34 -2.97
C LEU A 61 -5.08 -2.93 -3.09
N SER A 62 -6.00 -2.22 -3.73
CA SER A 62 -7.38 -2.65 -3.98
C SER A 62 -7.51 -3.65 -5.13
N GLU A 63 -6.52 -3.71 -6.02
CA GLU A 63 -6.48 -4.69 -7.11
C GLU A 63 -6.44 -6.12 -6.56
N TYR A 64 -7.00 -7.04 -7.34
CA TYR A 64 -6.82 -8.47 -7.10
C TYR A 64 -5.35 -8.85 -7.24
N SER A 65 -4.90 -9.75 -6.37
CA SER A 65 -3.56 -10.31 -6.45
C SER A 65 -3.39 -11.14 -7.71
N THR A 66 -2.16 -11.14 -8.22
CA THR A 66 -1.72 -12.08 -9.25
C THR A 66 -0.92 -13.21 -8.60
N GLU A 67 -0.71 -14.30 -9.33
CA GLU A 67 0.21 -15.36 -8.91
C GLU A 67 1.63 -14.81 -8.69
N GLU A 68 2.11 -13.94 -9.58
CA GLU A 68 3.42 -13.29 -9.47
C GLU A 68 3.55 -12.50 -8.15
N TYR A 69 2.55 -11.67 -7.82
CA TYR A 69 2.54 -10.91 -6.58
C TYR A 69 2.61 -11.83 -5.35
N TYR A 70 1.83 -12.91 -5.35
CA TYR A 70 1.85 -13.88 -4.27
C TYR A 70 3.18 -14.62 -4.15
N LEU A 71 3.72 -15.11 -5.27
CA LEU A 71 5.02 -15.79 -5.28
C LEU A 71 6.13 -14.89 -4.74
N LYS A 72 6.05 -13.58 -4.96
CA LYS A 72 6.97 -12.58 -4.43
C LYS A 72 6.92 -12.48 -2.90
N ILE A 73 5.73 -12.53 -2.29
CA ILE A 73 5.56 -12.23 -0.86
C ILE A 73 5.24 -13.45 0.02
N LYS A 74 5.04 -14.64 -0.55
CA LYS A 74 4.50 -15.84 0.13
C LYS A 74 5.26 -16.28 1.39
N ASP A 75 6.56 -16.01 1.47
CA ASP A 75 7.39 -16.33 2.64
C ASP A 75 7.25 -15.28 3.76
N ASP A 76 6.61 -14.15 3.47
CA ASP A 76 6.22 -13.10 4.40
C ASP A 76 4.69 -13.09 4.63
N LEU A 77 3.98 -14.17 4.26
CA LEU A 77 2.57 -14.38 4.57
C LEU A 77 2.42 -15.38 5.71
N TYR A 78 1.39 -15.19 6.53
CA TYR A 78 0.95 -16.28 7.41
C TYR A 78 0.08 -17.23 6.59
N ILE A 79 0.62 -18.38 6.22
CA ILE A 79 -0.16 -19.43 5.56
C ILE A 79 -0.90 -20.18 6.67
N HIS A 80 -2.17 -19.84 6.90
CA HIS A 80 -3.04 -20.71 7.69
C HIS A 80 -3.44 -21.91 6.82
N ASP A 81 -3.58 -23.10 7.41
CA ASP A 81 -4.02 -24.31 6.68
C ASP A 81 -5.37 -24.12 5.96
N ASP A 82 -6.19 -23.17 6.42
CA ASP A 82 -7.49 -22.78 5.85
C ASP A 82 -7.38 -21.99 4.52
N ASP A 83 -6.21 -21.44 4.19
CA ASP A 83 -5.98 -20.73 2.92
C ASP A 83 -5.97 -21.66 1.70
N LYS A 84 -6.00 -22.99 1.91
CA LYS A 84 -6.16 -23.99 0.85
C LYS A 84 -7.48 -23.87 0.09
N TYR A 85 -8.47 -23.17 0.65
CA TYR A 85 -9.84 -23.11 0.09
C TYR A 85 -10.17 -21.83 -0.68
N TYR A 86 -9.31 -20.81 -0.66
CA TYR A 86 -9.52 -19.58 -1.42
C TYR A 86 -8.35 -19.32 -2.39
N PRO A 87 -8.60 -19.24 -3.71
CA PRO A 87 -7.53 -18.92 -4.65
C PRO A 87 -6.97 -17.55 -4.30
N VAL A 88 -5.65 -17.48 -4.17
CA VAL A 88 -4.87 -16.26 -3.95
C VAL A 88 -5.27 -15.15 -4.94
N GLU A 89 -5.54 -15.54 -6.19
CA GLU A 89 -5.95 -14.65 -7.29
C GLU A 89 -7.32 -13.96 -7.06
N LYS A 90 -8.09 -14.43 -6.09
CA LYS A 90 -9.37 -13.82 -5.68
C LYS A 90 -9.24 -12.94 -4.44
N LYS A 91 -8.05 -12.78 -3.88
CA LYS A 91 -7.78 -11.89 -2.74
C LYS A 91 -7.23 -10.56 -3.24
N GLN A 92 -7.77 -9.45 -2.74
CA GLN A 92 -7.21 -8.12 -2.98
C GLN A 92 -5.84 -8.01 -2.30
N ARG A 93 -4.88 -7.29 -2.90
CA ARG A 93 -3.49 -7.23 -2.40
C ARG A 93 -3.42 -6.75 -0.95
N TYR A 94 -4.30 -5.84 -0.55
CA TYR A 94 -4.33 -5.30 0.80
C TYR A 94 -4.60 -6.37 1.89
N ILE A 95 -5.25 -7.50 1.54
CA ILE A 95 -5.56 -8.59 2.49
C ILE A 95 -4.26 -9.22 3.03
N PHE A 96 -3.17 -9.12 2.28
CA PHE A 96 -1.86 -9.68 2.65
C PHE A 96 -1.02 -8.77 3.56
N ILE A 97 -1.45 -7.54 3.80
CA ILE A 97 -0.69 -6.51 4.53
C ILE A 97 -1.47 -5.97 5.74
N MET A 98 -2.47 -6.73 6.23
CA MET A 98 -3.52 -6.29 7.15
C MET A 98 -3.09 -5.67 8.50
N GLU A 99 -1.81 -5.46 8.76
CA GLU A 99 -1.33 -4.80 9.98
C GLU A 99 -0.12 -3.85 9.78
N SER A 100 0.41 -3.62 8.57
CA SER A 100 1.66 -2.85 8.40
C SER A 100 1.98 -2.41 6.96
N CYS A 101 1.37 -1.32 6.47
CA CYS A 101 1.88 -0.64 5.27
C CYS A 101 2.53 0.69 5.66
N TYR A 102 3.80 0.85 5.33
CA TYR A 102 4.54 2.09 5.53
C TYR A 102 4.89 2.68 4.16
N LEU A 103 4.52 3.95 3.94
CA LEU A 103 4.86 4.69 2.73
C LEU A 103 6.11 5.54 2.97
N GLU A 104 7.05 5.46 2.05
CA GLU A 104 8.29 6.23 2.01
C GLU A 104 8.35 7.04 0.70
N ILE A 105 8.38 8.36 0.81
CA ILE A 105 8.46 9.27 -0.34
C ILE A 105 9.94 9.64 -0.55
N ILE A 106 10.58 9.12 -1.60
CA ILE A 106 11.99 9.43 -1.90
C ILE A 106 12.11 10.38 -3.11
N ASN A 107 11.88 11.66 -2.91
CA ASN A 107 12.62 12.70 -3.66
C ASN A 107 12.74 14.03 -2.89
N TYR A 108 12.44 13.99 -1.60
CA TYR A 108 12.99 14.95 -0.65
C TYR A 108 13.68 14.14 0.44
N ILE A 109 14.91 14.50 0.78
CA ILE A 109 15.72 13.88 1.81
C ILE A 109 15.14 14.29 3.18
N SER A 110 13.92 13.86 3.47
CA SER A 110 13.31 13.84 4.80
C SER A 110 12.22 12.78 4.80
N TYR A 111 12.40 11.75 5.62
CA TYR A 111 11.47 10.65 5.77
C TYR A 111 10.11 11.13 6.32
N ASN A 112 9.13 11.31 5.44
CA ASN A 112 7.73 11.38 5.85
C ASN A 112 7.17 9.95 5.74
N HIS A 113 6.96 9.29 6.88
CA HIS A 113 6.36 7.96 6.91
C HIS A 113 4.86 8.06 7.14
N VAL A 114 4.07 7.59 6.18
CA VAL A 114 2.62 7.40 6.36
C VAL A 114 2.36 5.93 6.64
N MET A 115 1.63 5.64 7.71
CA MET A 115 1.15 4.28 7.97
C MET A 115 -0.27 4.15 7.39
N ILE A 116 -0.44 3.23 6.45
CA ILE A 116 -1.75 2.86 5.93
C ILE A 116 -2.19 1.59 6.64
N GLU A 117 -3.31 1.65 7.34
CA GLU A 117 -3.98 0.48 7.90
C GLU A 117 -5.07 0.05 6.91
N CYS A 118 -4.92 -1.15 6.35
CA CYS A 118 -5.82 -1.67 5.35
C CYS A 118 -6.77 -2.69 5.99
N GLY A 119 -7.88 -2.25 6.57
CA GLY A 119 -8.86 -3.14 7.17
C GLY A 119 -9.93 -2.42 7.99
N SER A 120 -11.15 -2.95 7.92
CA SER A 120 -12.36 -2.55 8.66
C SER A 120 -12.37 -3.04 10.09
#